data_AF-A0A4Y2SFH2-F1
#
_entry.id   AF-A0A4Y2SFH2-F1
#
_cell.length_a   1.000
_cell.length_b   1.000
_cell.length_c   1.000
_cell.angle_alpha   90.00
_cell.angle_beta   90.00
_cell.angle_gamma   90.00
#
_symmetry.space_group_name_H-M   'P 1'
#
loop_
_entity.id
_entity.type
_entity.pdbx_description
1 polymer ?
#
loop_
_entity_poly.entity_id
_entity_poly.type
_entity_poly.pdbx_seq_one_letter_code
_entity_poly.pdbx_strand_id
1 'polypeptide(L)'
;MTYASPVWGAAAHSHIQKLESTKNIIARQITNAHWFIRNRYILKYLRLTPVIPHIKNLATKFFHSVDNHTNEAVKEIPTYDPSNPKKKNRPRTLLLSDKQDRPTSATSEQFC
;
A
#
# COMPACT_ATOMS: atom_id res chain seq x y z
N MET A 1 -1.69 14.40 6.70
CA MET A 1 -2.79 13.53 6.24
C MET A 1 -2.44 12.03 6.38
N THR A 2 -1.97 11.58 7.55
CA THR A 2 -1.43 10.20 7.71
C THR A 2 -2.38 9.27 8.47
N TYR A 3 -3.31 9.83 9.24
CA TYR A 3 -4.21 9.08 10.14
C TYR A 3 -5.11 8.09 9.39
N ALA A 4 -5.68 8.50 8.25
CA ALA A 4 -6.57 7.65 7.45
C ALA A 4 -5.82 6.73 6.46
N SER A 5 -4.47 6.67 6.50
CA SER A 5 -3.68 5.92 5.52
C SER A 5 -4.09 4.44 5.38
N PRO A 6 -4.36 3.67 6.45
CA PRO A 6 -4.75 2.27 6.30
C PRO A 6 -6.06 2.11 5.50
N VAL A 7 -6.98 3.08 5.61
CA VAL A 7 -8.29 3.05 4.94
C VAL A 7 -8.13 3.13 3.43
N TRP A 8 -7.17 3.92 2.95
CA TRP A 8 -7.01 4.20 1.53
C TRP A 8 -6.63 3.00 0.68
N GLY A 9 -5.99 1.97 1.22
CA GLY A 9 -5.70 0.81 0.38
C GLY A 9 -6.91 -0.12 0.18
N ALA A 10 -8.01 0.08 0.91
CA ALA A 10 -9.31 -0.53 0.57
C ALA A 10 -10.12 0.31 -0.44
N ALA A 11 -9.61 1.48 -0.87
CA ALA A 11 -10.30 2.33 -1.83
C ALA A 11 -10.28 1.72 -3.24
N ALA A 12 -11.25 2.10 -4.07
CA ALA A 12 -11.29 1.68 -5.46
C ALA A 12 -10.06 2.19 -6.23
N HIS A 13 -9.63 1.43 -7.23
CA HIS A 13 -8.45 1.72 -8.03
C HIS A 13 -8.47 3.13 -8.67
N SER A 14 -9.65 3.59 -9.10
CA SER A 14 -9.85 4.92 -9.68
C SER A 14 -9.49 6.06 -8.72
N HIS A 15 -9.76 5.91 -7.41
CA HIS A 15 -9.38 6.91 -6.41
C HIS A 15 -7.88 6.91 -6.14
N ILE A 16 -7.25 5.73 -6.11
CA ILE A 16 -5.81 5.60 -5.98
C ILE A 16 -5.09 6.24 -7.17
N GLN A 17 -5.56 6.01 -8.39
CA GLN A 17 -5.00 6.63 -9.60
C GLN A 17 -5.09 8.17 -9.56
N LYS A 18 -6.20 8.71 -9.05
CA LYS A 18 -6.33 10.16 -8.83
C LYS A 18 -5.29 10.67 -7.83
N LEU A 19 -5.10 9.99 -6.71
CA LEU A 19 -4.06 10.34 -5.72
C LEU A 19 -2.65 10.31 -6.32
N GLU A 20 -2.33 9.29 -7.11
CA GLU A 20 -1.05 9.20 -7.82
C GLU A 20 -0.88 10.33 -8.84
N SER A 21 -1.94 10.68 -9.56
CA SER A 21 -1.94 11.79 -10.51
C SER A 21 -1.70 13.13 -9.83
N THR A 22 -2.42 13.42 -8.73
CA THR A 22 -2.22 14.63 -7.93
C THR A 22 -0.79 14.71 -7.39
N LYS A 23 -0.25 13.60 -6.87
CA LYS A 23 1.15 13.53 -6.42
C LYS A 23 2.13 13.86 -7.56
N ASN A 24 1.92 13.30 -8.74
CA ASN A 24 2.78 13.54 -9.90
C ASN A 24 2.74 15.00 -10.37
N ILE A 25 1.56 15.63 -10.33
CA ILE A 25 1.40 17.07 -10.64
C ILE A 25 2.18 17.92 -9.65
N ILE A 26 2.01 17.68 -8.34
CA ILE A 26 2.73 18.41 -7.29
C ILE A 26 4.25 18.24 -7.43
N ALA A 27 4.73 17.02 -7.66
CA ALA A 27 6.15 16.74 -7.87
C ALA A 27 6.73 17.52 -9.06
N ARG A 28 5.97 17.66 -10.15
CA ARG A 28 6.37 18.48 -11.31
C ARG A 28 6.41 19.96 -10.99
N GLN A 29 5.40 20.47 -10.28
CA GLN A 29 5.34 21.87 -9.86
C GLN A 29 6.54 22.24 -8.98
N ILE A 30 6.88 21.41 -8.00
CA ILE A 30 8.03 21.63 -7.10
C ILE A 30 9.34 21.65 -7.88
N THR A 31 9.51 20.77 -8.86
CA THR A 31 10.75 20.65 -9.63
C THR A 31 10.81 21.58 -10.85
N ASN A 32 9.73 22.31 -11.14
CA ASN A 32 9.52 23.07 -12.37
C ASN A 32 9.91 22.27 -13.63
N ALA A 33 9.57 20.97 -13.64
CA ALA A 33 10.04 20.05 -14.67
C ALA A 33 9.24 20.18 -15.98
N HIS A 34 9.95 20.29 -17.10
CA HIS A 34 9.35 20.33 -18.43
C HIS A 34 8.53 19.07 -18.76
N TRP A 35 7.58 19.21 -19.69
CA TRP A 35 6.63 18.16 -20.07
C TRP A 35 7.29 16.88 -20.59
N PHE A 36 8.43 17.00 -21.29
CA PHE A 36 9.15 15.87 -21.88
C PHE A 36 9.89 15.00 -20.85
N ILE A 37 10.13 15.50 -19.64
CA ILE A 37 10.77 14.74 -18.56
C ILE A 37 9.78 13.71 -18.05
N ARG A 38 10.10 12.42 -18.06
CA ARG A 38 9.17 11.38 -17.57
C ARG A 38 9.00 11.45 -16.05
N ASN A 39 7.78 11.21 -15.56
CA ASN A 39 7.45 11.21 -14.12
C ASN A 39 8.38 10.33 -13.28
N ARG A 40 8.80 9.17 -13.80
CA ARG A 40 9.72 8.25 -13.11
C ARG A 40 11.04 8.90 -12.69
N TYR A 41 11.58 9.81 -13.51
CA TYR A 41 12.85 10.49 -13.21
C TYR A 41 12.66 11.54 -12.13
N ILE A 42 11.55 12.30 -12.20
CA ILE A 42 11.18 13.31 -11.19
C ILE A 42 10.97 12.64 -9.83
N LEU A 43 10.23 11.52 -9.81
CA LEU A 43 9.99 10.76 -8.58
C LEU A 43 11.28 10.18 -7.99
N LYS A 44 12.19 9.66 -8.83
CA LYS A 44 13.50 9.16 -8.39
C LYS A 44 14.37 10.28 -7.85
N TYR A 45 14.39 11.42 -8.51
CA TYR A 45 15.13 12.61 -8.09
C TYR A 45 14.65 13.09 -6.71
N LEU A 46 13.33 13.16 -6.50
CA LEU A 46 12.71 13.52 -5.23
C LEU A 46 12.69 12.37 -4.19
N ARG A 47 13.22 11.18 -4.53
CA ARG A 47 13.19 9.97 -3.69
C ARG A 47 11.78 9.61 -3.18
N LEU A 48 10.74 9.88 -3.98
CA LEU A 48 9.35 9.66 -3.59
C LEU A 48 8.90 8.23 -3.92
N THR A 49 8.49 7.49 -2.90
CA THR A 49 7.88 6.16 -3.06
C THR A 49 6.49 6.25 -3.70
N PRO A 50 6.07 5.31 -4.58
CA PRO A 50 4.71 5.26 -5.11
C PRO A 50 3.64 5.21 -3.99
N VAL A 51 2.40 5.57 -4.31
CA VAL A 51 1.35 5.79 -3.30
C VAL A 51 0.97 4.49 -2.60
N ILE A 52 0.79 3.40 -3.36
CA ILE A 52 0.46 2.07 -2.81
C ILE A 52 1.48 1.55 -1.77
N PRO A 53 2.78 1.43 -2.07
CA PRO A 53 3.76 0.93 -1.09
C PRO A 53 3.88 1.84 0.13
N HIS A 54 3.70 3.16 -0.05
CA HIS A 54 3.67 4.09 1.07
C HIS A 54 2.47 3.87 2.00
N ILE A 55 1.26 3.76 1.42
CA ILE A 55 0.02 3.45 2.15
C ILE A 55 0.16 2.13 2.90
N LYS A 56 0.73 1.12 2.24
CA LYS A 56 0.94 -0.20 2.83
C LYS A 56 1.87 -0.16 4.02
N ASN A 57 3.02 0.51 3.91
CA ASN A 57 3.96 0.66 5.02
C ASN A 57 3.29 1.36 6.23
N LEU A 58 2.51 2.41 5.97
CA LEU A 58 1.74 3.08 7.01
C LEU A 58 0.67 2.18 7.62
N ALA A 59 -0.04 1.39 6.80
CA ALA A 59 -1.02 0.42 7.25
C ALA A 59 -0.39 -0.64 8.16
N THR A 60 0.75 -1.22 7.77
CA THR A 60 1.48 -2.20 8.59
C THR A 60 1.88 -1.61 9.94
N LYS A 61 2.46 -0.41 9.95
CA LYS A 61 2.85 0.28 11.19
C LYS A 61 1.65 0.55 12.08
N PHE A 62 0.54 0.99 11.50
CA PHE A 62 -0.70 1.26 12.23
C PHE A 62 -1.24 -0.01 12.87
N PHE A 63 -1.45 -1.09 12.10
CA PHE A 63 -2.00 -2.33 12.65
C PHE A 63 -1.07 -2.96 13.69
N HIS A 64 0.24 -2.94 13.46
CA HIS A 64 1.21 -3.38 14.45
C HIS A 64 1.13 -2.56 15.75
N SER A 65 0.91 -1.24 15.67
CA SER A 65 0.76 -0.40 16.86
C SER A 65 -0.55 -0.67 17.61
N VAL A 66 -1.63 -1.01 16.89
CA VAL A 66 -2.93 -1.37 17.48
C VAL A 66 -2.82 -2.71 18.20
N ASP A 67 -2.17 -3.70 17.58
CA ASP A 67 -2.03 -5.04 18.14
C ASP A 67 -1.13 -5.06 19.40
N ASN A 68 -0.15 -4.15 19.49
CA ASN A 68 0.75 -4.00 20.65
C ASN A 68 0.33 -2.88 21.63
N HIS A 69 -0.88 -2.34 21.50
CA HIS A 69 -1.28 -1.18 22.28
C HIS A 69 -1.51 -1.53 23.77
N THR A 70 -1.15 -0.62 24.67
CA THR A 70 -1.28 -0.85 26.12
C THR A 70 -2.71 -0.68 26.63
N ASN A 71 -3.51 0.18 25.97
CA ASN A 71 -4.88 0.49 26.37
C ASN A 71 -5.80 -0.73 26.27
N GLU A 72 -6.50 -1.03 27.36
CA GLU A 72 -7.43 -2.16 27.48
C GLU A 72 -8.61 -2.04 26.51
N ALA A 73 -9.15 -0.84 26.30
CA ALA A 73 -10.26 -0.62 25.36
C ALA A 73 -9.90 -0.99 23.91
N VAL A 74 -8.62 -0.89 23.55
CA VAL A 74 -8.14 -1.30 22.22
C VAL A 74 -7.95 -2.81 22.14
N LYS A 75 -7.57 -3.47 23.25
CA LYS A 75 -7.46 -4.93 23.34
C LYS A 75 -8.82 -5.63 23.33
N GLU A 76 -9.86 -4.97 23.83
CA GLU A 76 -11.23 -5.46 23.79
C GLU A 76 -11.83 -5.47 22.36
N ILE A 77 -11.20 -4.78 21.40
CA ILE A 77 -11.67 -4.78 20.02
C ILE A 77 -11.55 -6.21 19.45
N PRO A 78 -12.63 -6.79 18.90
CA PRO A 78 -12.61 -8.15 18.42
C PRO A 78 -11.61 -8.34 17.28
N THR A 79 -10.81 -9.41 17.38
CA THR A 79 -9.83 -9.77 16.36
C THR A 79 -10.51 -10.05 15.03
N TYR A 80 -10.03 -9.39 13.98
CA TYR A 80 -10.54 -9.51 12.64
C TYR A 80 -9.69 -10.51 11.84
N ASP A 81 -10.29 -11.58 11.33
CA ASP A 81 -9.64 -12.47 10.36
C ASP A 81 -9.72 -11.88 8.94
N PRO A 82 -8.60 -11.48 8.33
CA PRO A 82 -8.55 -10.90 7.00
C PRO A 82 -8.73 -11.93 5.88
N SER A 83 -8.67 -13.24 6.17
CA SER A 83 -8.77 -14.33 5.19
C SER A 83 -10.23 -14.59 4.75
N ASN A 84 -11.20 -14.07 5.50
CA ASN A 84 -12.60 -14.31 5.23
C ASN A 84 -13.09 -13.57 3.95
N PRO A 85 -13.63 -14.29 2.95
CA PRO A 85 -14.00 -13.71 1.66
C PRO A 85 -15.14 -12.68 1.75
N LYS A 86 -15.97 -12.72 2.80
CA LYS A 86 -17.03 -11.72 3.01
C LYS A 86 -16.49 -10.33 3.39
N LYS A 87 -15.20 -10.22 3.71
CA LYS A 87 -14.60 -9.02 4.30
C LYS A 87 -13.46 -8.43 3.44
N LYS A 88 -13.40 -8.76 2.15
CA LYS A 88 -12.32 -8.35 1.22
C LYS A 88 -12.07 -6.84 1.14
N ASN A 89 -13.08 -5.99 1.31
CA ASN A 89 -12.96 -4.52 1.19
C ASN A 89 -12.47 -3.84 2.48
N ARG A 90 -11.78 -4.56 3.37
CA ARG A 90 -11.26 -3.99 4.61
C ARG A 90 -9.78 -3.62 4.48
N PRO A 91 -9.34 -2.58 5.19
CA PRO A 91 -7.94 -2.12 5.22
C PRO A 91 -6.90 -3.22 5.50
N ARG A 92 -7.19 -4.15 6.44
CA ARG A 92 -6.26 -5.24 6.80
C ARG A 92 -6.03 -6.24 5.67
N THR A 93 -6.91 -6.32 4.67
CA THR A 93 -6.76 -7.24 3.52
C THR A 93 -5.51 -6.91 2.69
N LEU A 94 -5.08 -5.65 2.66
CA LEU A 94 -3.87 -5.19 1.95
C LEU A 94 -2.59 -5.87 2.41
N LEU A 95 -2.57 -6.39 3.65
CA LEU A 95 -1.41 -7.05 4.22
C LEU A 95 -1.29 -8.52 3.75
N LEU A 96 -2.36 -9.10 3.19
CA LEU A 96 -2.40 -10.50 2.74
C LEU A 96 -1.93 -10.70 1.30
N SER A 97 -2.03 -9.68 0.45
CA SER A 97 -1.80 -9.80 -1.00
C SER A 97 -0.36 -10.17 -1.39
N ASP A 98 0.60 -10.09 -0.45
CA ASP A 98 2.00 -10.48 -0.69
C ASP A 98 2.23 -11.99 -0.77
N LYS A 99 1.29 -12.82 -0.30
CA LYS A 99 1.47 -14.28 -0.34
C LYS A 99 1.21 -14.89 -1.72
N GLN A 100 0.66 -14.13 -2.67
CA GLN A 100 0.25 -14.64 -3.98
C GLN A 100 1.34 -14.53 -5.08
N ASP A 101 2.38 -13.71 -4.88
CA ASP A 101 3.44 -13.47 -5.88
C ASP A 101 4.75 -14.24 -5.61
N ARG A 102 4.67 -15.39 -4.92
CA ARG A 102 5.80 -16.33 -4.91
C ARG A 102 5.75 -17.13 -6.21
N PRO A 103 6.72 -17.03 -7.14
CA PRO A 103 6.79 -18.00 -8.22
C PRO A 103 6.98 -19.36 -7.56
N THR A 104 6.05 -20.28 -7.78
CA THR A 104 6.23 -21.70 -7.53
C THR A 104 7.57 -22.07 -8.17
N SER A 105 8.58 -22.26 -7.32
CA SER A 105 9.90 -22.72 -7.72
C SER A 105 9.70 -23.96 -8.58
N ALA A 106 10.21 -23.88 -9.80
CA ALA A 106 10.23 -24.96 -10.77
C ALA A 106 10.65 -26.26 -10.10
N THR A 107 9.73 -27.23 -10.08
CA THR A 107 10.10 -28.64 -9.92
C THR A 107 11.02 -28.96 -11.09
N SER A 108 12.23 -29.36 -10.76
CA SER A 108 13.14 -30.05 -11.65
C SER A 108 12.45 -31.27 -12.27
N GLU A 109 12.21 -31.24 -13.57
CA GLU A 109 12.12 -32.44 -14.40
C GLU A 109 13.26 -32.38 -15.41
N GLN A 110 14.30 -33.15 -15.10
CA GLN A 110 15.19 -33.74 -16.10
C GLN A 110 14.35 -34.67 -16.95
N PHE A 111 14.26 -34.45 -18.27
CA PHE A 111 14.18 -35.51 -19.28
C PHE A 111 14.54 -34.94 -20.67
N CYS A 112 15.57 -35.56 -21.26
CA CYS A 112 16.13 -35.46 -22.63
C CYS A 112 16.60 -34.09 -23.14
#